data_AF-A0A2N8SLX2-F1
#
_entry.id   AF-A0A2N8SLX2-F1
#
_cell.length_a   1.000
_cell.length_b   1.000
_cell.length_c   1.000
_cell.angle_alpha   90.00
_cell.angle_beta   90.00
_cell.angle_gamma   90.00
#
_symmetry.space_group_name_H-M   'P 1'
#
loop_
_entity.id
_entity.type
_entity.pdbx_description
1 polymer ?
#
loop_
_entity_poly.entity_id
_entity_poly.type
_entity_poly.pdbx_seq_one_letter_code
_entity_poly.pdbx_strand_id
1 'polypeptide(L)'
;MNMLNQRSIQRHQLPYYLNVFNRFTDKPLGFIGNLSETGLMLISPYPMMIDARFEMRLKIPGKHGQLRFIDFSAVCRWSREDVTPGSFDSGFVLITPPSEIRLMIDALHHYFSFRPMSNIPPARLPINDVPHGHAVDQDRCHGT
;
A
#
# COMPACT_ATOMS: atom_id res chain seq x y z
N MET A 1 -11.97 -24.28 14.58
CA MET A 1 -10.73 -23.46 14.49
C MET A 1 -10.56 -22.95 13.07
N ASN A 2 -10.45 -21.63 12.88
CA ASN A 2 -9.56 -21.00 11.88
C ASN A 2 -9.54 -19.48 12.12
N MET A 3 -8.85 -19.11 13.20
CA MET A 3 -8.51 -17.72 13.55
C MET A 3 -7.15 -17.37 12.95
N LEU A 4 -7.00 -17.48 11.62
CA LEU A 4 -5.79 -17.03 10.94
C LEU A 4 -5.77 -15.50 10.90
N ASN A 5 -5.48 -14.93 12.06
CA ASN A 5 -4.70 -13.71 12.29
C ASN A 5 -4.46 -12.90 11.00
N GLN A 6 -5.52 -12.25 10.52
CA GLN A 6 -5.50 -11.47 9.29
C GLN A 6 -4.77 -10.18 9.66
N ARG A 7 -3.44 -10.23 9.55
CA ARG A 7 -2.59 -9.08 9.82
C ARG A 7 -2.92 -8.02 8.79
N SER A 8 -3.79 -7.09 9.19
CA SER A 8 -3.47 -5.67 9.17
C SER A 8 -2.22 -5.31 8.39
N ILE A 9 -2.27 -5.09 7.06
CA ILE A 9 -1.14 -4.43 6.38
C ILE A 9 -1.03 -3.05 7.01
N GLN A 10 0.10 -2.75 7.64
CA GLN A 10 0.36 -1.39 8.11
C GLN A 10 0.82 -0.52 6.93
N ARG A 11 0.56 0.79 6.98
CA ARG A 11 0.89 1.71 5.87
C ARG A 11 2.36 1.61 5.41
N HIS A 12 3.29 1.49 6.35
CA HIS A 12 4.71 1.36 6.05
C HIS A 12 5.10 -0.02 5.46
N GLN A 13 4.23 -1.02 5.59
CA GLN A 13 4.43 -2.37 5.04
C GLN A 13 3.91 -2.50 3.61
N LEU A 14 2.97 -1.63 3.20
CA LEU A 14 2.37 -1.68 1.87
C LEU A 14 3.39 -1.77 0.72
N PRO A 15 4.52 -1.03 0.72
CA PRO A 15 5.50 -1.14 -0.36
C PRO A 15 6.04 -2.56 -0.58
N TYR A 16 6.12 -3.38 0.47
CA TYR A 16 6.57 -4.76 0.35
C TYR A 16 5.54 -5.67 -0.35
N TYR A 17 4.25 -5.35 -0.23
CA TYR A 17 3.15 -6.06 -0.89
C TYR A 17 2.98 -5.66 -2.35
N LEU A 18 3.55 -4.51 -2.75
CA LEU A 18 3.42 -3.97 -4.09
C LEU A 18 4.70 -4.12 -4.92
N ASN A 19 5.88 -4.17 -4.31
CA ASN A 19 7.15 -4.20 -5.04
C ASN A 19 7.48 -5.60 -5.58
N VAL A 20 7.61 -5.71 -6.90
CA VAL A 20 7.88 -6.94 -7.63
C VAL A 20 9.34 -6.97 -8.05
N PHE A 21 9.98 -8.12 -7.85
CA PHE A 21 11.37 -8.38 -8.20
C PHE A 21 11.47 -9.47 -9.25
N ASN A 22 12.53 -9.43 -10.04
CA ASN A 22 12.93 -10.56 -10.87
C ASN A 22 13.43 -11.67 -9.95
N ARG A 23 12.82 -12.85 -10.02
CA ARG A 23 13.10 -13.97 -9.10
C ARG A 23 14.57 -14.42 -9.12
N PHE A 24 15.22 -14.36 -10.28
CA PHE A 24 16.57 -14.89 -10.48
C PHE A 24 17.67 -13.87 -10.20
N THR A 25 17.47 -12.63 -10.63
CA THR A 25 18.48 -11.57 -10.48
C THR A 25 18.28 -10.72 -9.24
N ASP A 26 17.15 -10.88 -8.56
CA ASP A 26 16.72 -10.10 -7.39
C ASP A 26 16.61 -8.59 -7.63
N LYS A 27 16.69 -8.15 -8.89
CA LYS A 27 16.52 -6.76 -9.31
C LYS A 27 15.05 -6.36 -9.28
N PRO A 28 14.71 -5.11 -8.88
CA PRO A 28 13.35 -4.63 -8.92
C PRO A 28 12.82 -4.58 -10.37
N LEU A 29 11.60 -5.05 -10.58
CA LEU A 29 10.89 -4.94 -11.84
C LEU A 29 9.92 -3.76 -11.84
N GLY A 30 9.27 -3.47 -10.70
CA GLY A 30 8.30 -2.40 -10.60
C GLY A 30 7.30 -2.62 -9.47
N PHE A 31 6.18 -1.90 -9.52
CA PHE A 31 5.12 -1.99 -8.51
C PHE A 31 3.83 -2.54 -9.11
N ILE A 32 3.09 -3.32 -8.34
CA ILE A 32 1.74 -3.75 -8.68
C ILE A 32 0.83 -2.52 -8.68
N GLY A 33 0.26 -2.20 -9.85
CA GLY A 33 -0.81 -1.21 -9.98
C GLY A 33 -2.21 -1.84 -9.86
N ASN A 34 -2.37 -3.08 -10.33
CA ASN A 34 -3.61 -3.87 -10.18
C ASN A 34 -3.25 -5.35 -10.04
N LEU A 35 -4.02 -6.10 -9.26
CA LEU A 35 -3.85 -7.54 -9.06
C LEU A 35 -5.20 -8.22 -9.04
N SER A 36 -5.32 -9.30 -9.82
CA SER A 36 -6.46 -10.20 -9.83
C SER A 36 -5.98 -11.65 -9.73
N GLU A 37 -6.94 -12.59 -9.68
CA GLU A 37 -6.63 -14.03 -9.66
C GLU A 37 -5.95 -14.51 -10.95
N THR A 38 -6.14 -13.79 -12.06
CA THR A 38 -5.69 -14.21 -13.40
C THR A 38 -4.56 -13.37 -13.95
N GLY A 39 -4.29 -12.20 -13.36
CA GLY A 39 -3.34 -11.24 -13.92
C GLY A 39 -2.95 -10.14 -12.96
N LEU A 40 -2.03 -9.30 -13.43
CA LEU A 40 -1.64 -8.07 -12.74
C LEU A 40 -1.26 -6.99 -13.75
N MET A 41 -1.30 -5.75 -13.31
CA MET A 41 -0.68 -4.63 -13.99
C MET A 41 0.57 -4.22 -13.20
N LEU A 42 1.71 -4.13 -13.90
CA LEU A 42 2.98 -3.68 -13.36
C LEU A 42 3.27 -2.28 -13.86
N ILE A 43 3.60 -1.37 -12.92
CA ILE A 43 4.09 -0.03 -13.20
C ILE A 43 5.61 -0.07 -13.04
N SER A 44 6.36 0.28 -14.07
CA SER A 44 7.83 0.14 -14.08
C SER A 44 8.52 1.20 -14.94
N PRO A 45 9.82 1.46 -14.76
CA PRO A 45 10.59 2.33 -15.65
C PRO A 45 11.03 1.62 -16.94
N TYR A 46 10.48 0.43 -17.24
CA TYR A 46 10.95 -0.43 -18.32
C TYR A 46 9.81 -0.79 -19.28
N PRO A 47 10.03 -0.70 -20.60
CA PRO A 47 9.12 -1.35 -21.55
C PRO A 47 9.27 -2.87 -21.43
N MET A 48 8.20 -3.56 -21.03
CA MET A 48 8.24 -5.01 -20.82
C MET A 48 8.04 -5.74 -22.15
N MET A 49 8.87 -6.76 -22.40
CA MET A 49 8.78 -7.56 -23.62
C MET A 49 7.45 -8.32 -23.68
N ILE A 50 6.64 -8.03 -24.71
CA ILE A 50 5.33 -8.68 -24.95
C ILE A 50 5.53 -10.16 -25.28
N ASP A 51 4.61 -11.01 -24.82
CA ASP A 51 4.58 -12.46 -24.93
C ASP A 51 5.77 -13.21 -24.28
N ALA A 52 6.68 -12.48 -23.63
CA ALA A 52 7.71 -13.08 -22.80
C ALA A 52 7.17 -13.49 -21.43
N ARG A 53 7.67 -14.62 -20.94
CA ARG A 53 7.44 -15.12 -19.58
C ARG A 53 8.45 -14.51 -18.62
N PHE A 54 7.96 -14.00 -17.51
CA PHE A 54 8.75 -13.43 -16.43
C PHE A 54 8.58 -14.27 -15.16
N GLU A 55 9.70 -14.54 -14.50
CA GLU A 55 9.74 -15.14 -13.16
C GLU A 55 9.85 -14.02 -12.14
N MET A 56 8.79 -13.84 -11.35
CA MET A 56 8.58 -12.72 -10.46
C MET A 56 8.59 -13.17 -9.00
N ARG A 57 8.94 -12.25 -8.11
CA ARG A 57 8.98 -12.46 -6.66
C ARG A 57 8.47 -11.24 -5.91
N LEU A 58 7.63 -11.47 -4.91
CA LEU A 58 7.33 -10.50 -3.86
C LEU A 58 8.09 -10.87 -2.59
N LYS A 59 8.47 -9.85 -1.80
CA LYS A 59 9.24 -10.01 -0.57
C LYS A 59 8.44 -9.49 0.62
N ILE A 60 7.57 -10.33 1.17
CA ILE A 60 6.62 -9.95 2.21
C ILE A 60 7.26 -10.09 3.61
N PRO A 61 7.13 -9.09 4.51
CA PRO A 61 7.56 -9.21 5.89
C PRO A 61 6.84 -10.36 6.62
N GLY A 62 7.62 -11.30 7.14
CA GLY A 62 7.18 -12.44 7.93
C GLY A 62 7.23 -12.19 9.44
N LYS A 63 7.21 -13.27 10.23
CA LYS A 63 7.38 -13.18 11.70
C LYS A 63 8.86 -12.95 12.04
N HIS A 64 9.12 -12.21 13.12
CA HIS A 64 10.48 -11.98 13.65
C HIS A 64 11.47 -11.38 12.63
N GLY A 65 10.98 -10.54 11.71
CA GLY A 65 11.83 -9.85 10.72
C GLY A 65 12.29 -10.70 9.54
N GLN A 66 11.92 -11.98 9.45
CA GLN A 66 12.23 -12.80 8.28
C GLN A 66 11.38 -12.39 7.08
N LEU A 67 11.97 -12.35 5.88
CA LEU A 67 11.22 -12.16 4.64
C LEU A 67 10.62 -13.48 4.17
N ARG A 68 9.34 -13.44 3.81
CA ARG A 68 8.64 -14.51 3.10
C ARG A 68 8.58 -14.16 1.62
N PHE A 69 9.03 -15.06 0.76
CA PHE A 69 8.94 -14.88 -0.68
C PHE A 69 7.69 -15.51 -1.26
N ILE A 70 7.04 -14.79 -2.18
CA ILE A 70 5.98 -15.33 -3.02
C ILE A 70 6.50 -15.29 -4.45
N ASP A 71 6.84 -16.46 -4.98
CA ASP A 71 7.35 -16.63 -6.33
C ASP A 71 6.20 -16.99 -7.26
N PHE A 72 6.12 -16.34 -8.41
CA PHE A 72 5.08 -16.58 -9.41
C PHE A 72 5.59 -16.25 -10.81
N SER A 73 4.96 -16.83 -11.81
CA SER A 73 5.32 -16.62 -13.22
C SER A 73 4.18 -15.92 -13.95
N ALA A 74 4.49 -15.06 -14.90
CA ALA A 74 3.48 -14.34 -15.67
C ALA A 74 3.95 -14.02 -17.10
N VAL A 75 3.03 -13.95 -18.06
CA VAL A 75 3.31 -13.57 -19.45
C VAL A 75 2.82 -12.14 -19.70
N CYS A 76 3.70 -11.29 -20.22
CA CYS A 76 3.34 -9.93 -20.62
C CYS A 76 2.42 -9.97 -21.85
N ARG A 77 1.33 -9.20 -21.85
CA ARG A 77 0.38 -9.11 -22.98
C ARG A 77 0.39 -7.75 -23.66
N TRP A 78 0.77 -6.72 -22.94
CA TRP A 78 0.93 -5.38 -23.47
C TRP A 78 1.88 -4.60 -22.58
N SER A 79 2.58 -3.64 -23.16
CA SER A 79 3.42 -2.66 -22.46
C SER A 79 3.22 -1.31 -23.15
N ARG A 80 2.89 -0.27 -22.38
CA ARG A 80 2.61 1.08 -22.89
C ARG A 80 3.25 2.10 -21.96
N GLU A 81 3.78 3.17 -22.55
CA GLU A 81 4.21 4.32 -21.74
C GLU A 81 2.97 4.95 -21.10
N ASP A 82 3.08 5.29 -19.81
CA ASP A 82 2.07 6.02 -19.05
C ASP A 82 2.13 7.52 -19.40
N VAL A 83 1.13 8.30 -18.95
CA VAL A 83 1.15 9.76 -19.06
C VAL A 83 2.37 10.40 -18.38
N THR A 84 2.94 9.70 -17.39
CA THR A 84 4.20 10.07 -16.74
C THR A 84 5.39 9.63 -17.59
N PRO A 85 6.18 10.55 -18.17
CA PRO A 85 7.29 10.18 -19.05
C PRO A 85 8.30 9.25 -18.36
N GLY A 86 8.71 8.19 -19.07
CA GLY A 86 9.64 7.19 -18.53
C GLY A 86 9.02 6.19 -17.55
N SER A 87 7.71 6.20 -17.36
CA SER A 87 6.96 5.15 -16.66
C SER A 87 6.16 4.34 -17.68
N PHE A 88 6.09 3.03 -17.48
CA PHE A 88 5.36 2.09 -18.33
C PHE A 88 4.39 1.27 -17.51
N ASP A 89 3.17 1.19 -18.02
CA ASP A 89 2.19 0.21 -17.58
C ASP A 89 2.33 -1.05 -18.43
N SER A 90 2.35 -2.21 -17.78
CA SER A 90 2.43 -3.50 -18.44
C SER A 90 1.45 -4.48 -17.84
N GLY A 91 0.62 -5.09 -18.69
CA GLY A 91 -0.37 -6.08 -18.26
C GLY A 91 0.17 -7.50 -18.42
N PHE A 92 -0.01 -8.29 -17.37
CA PHE A 92 0.45 -9.68 -17.31
C PHE A 92 -0.70 -10.64 -17.02
N VAL A 93 -0.63 -11.82 -17.63
CA VAL A 93 -1.46 -12.97 -17.29
C VAL A 93 -0.62 -13.91 -16.42
N LEU A 94 -1.15 -14.29 -15.26
CA LEU A 94 -0.49 -15.21 -14.33
C LEU A 94 -0.50 -16.64 -14.89
N ILE A 95 0.61 -17.35 -14.69
CA ILE A 95 0.75 -18.76 -15.06
C ILE A 95 0.66 -19.58 -13.77
N THR A 96 -0.41 -20.36 -13.64
CA THR A 96 -0.65 -21.26 -12.50
C THR A 96 -0.34 -20.58 -11.16
N PRO A 97 -1.04 -19.48 -10.82
CA PRO A 97 -0.70 -18.65 -9.67
C PRO A 97 -0.77 -19.45 -8.37
N PRO A 98 0.20 -19.28 -7.46
CA PRO A 98 0.17 -19.95 -6.17
C PRO A 98 -0.95 -19.39 -5.30
N SER A 99 -1.41 -20.17 -4.32
CA SER A 99 -2.50 -19.79 -3.40
C SER A 99 -2.23 -18.48 -2.65
N GLU A 100 -0.97 -18.15 -2.48
CA GLU A 100 -0.45 -16.95 -1.84
C GLU A 100 -0.85 -15.67 -2.58
N ILE A 101 -1.09 -15.74 -3.90
CA ILE A 101 -1.65 -14.62 -4.66
C ILE A 101 -3.06 -14.29 -4.18
N ARG A 102 -3.90 -15.31 -3.90
CA ARG A 102 -5.23 -15.09 -3.31
C ARG A 102 -5.13 -14.39 -1.97
N LEU A 103 -4.23 -14.87 -1.10
CA LEU A 103 -4.02 -14.29 0.22
C LEU A 103 -3.53 -12.84 0.13
N MET A 104 -2.75 -12.49 -0.90
CA MET A 104 -2.38 -11.11 -1.16
C MET A 104 -3.57 -10.26 -1.60
N ILE A 105 -4.40 -10.76 -2.52
CA ILE A 105 -5.61 -10.07 -3.00
C ILE A 105 -6.50 -9.75 -1.80
N ASP A 106 -6.77 -10.74 -0.93
CA ASP A 106 -7.59 -10.55 0.27
C ASP A 106 -6.98 -9.52 1.23
N ALA A 107 -5.65 -9.56 1.43
CA ALA A 107 -4.95 -8.62 2.30
C ALA A 107 -4.97 -7.19 1.77
N LEU A 108 -4.78 -7.00 0.46
CA LEU A 108 -4.85 -5.69 -0.21
C LEU A 108 -6.28 -5.15 -0.22
N HIS A 109 -7.29 -5.98 -0.51
CA HIS A 109 -8.70 -5.58 -0.40
C HIS A 109 -9.04 -5.12 1.01
N HIS A 110 -8.61 -5.87 2.02
CA HIS A 110 -8.81 -5.49 3.42
C HIS A 110 -8.14 -4.14 3.74
N TYR A 111 -6.92 -3.91 3.25
CA TYR A 111 -6.15 -2.68 3.48
C TYR A 111 -6.80 -1.45 2.85
N PHE A 112 -7.27 -1.56 1.61
CA PHE A 112 -7.89 -0.45 0.88
C PHE A 112 -9.40 -0.27 1.19
N SER A 113 -9.99 -1.16 2.00
CA SER A 113 -11.38 -1.03 2.43
C SER A 113 -11.55 0.11 3.44
N PHE A 114 -12.54 0.97 3.22
CA PHE A 114 -12.95 1.94 4.22
C PHE A 114 -13.65 1.24 5.37
N ARG A 115 -13.06 1.30 6.57
CA ARG A 115 -13.69 0.83 7.81
C ARG A 115 -14.15 2.05 8.62
N PRO A 116 -15.44 2.26 8.82
CA PRO A 116 -15.90 3.33 9.71
C PRO A 116 -15.33 3.10 11.12
N MET A 117 -14.77 4.14 11.72
CA MET A 117 -14.32 4.10 13.12
C MET A 117 -15.53 3.87 14.01
N SER A 118 -15.73 2.63 14.46
CA SER A 118 -16.69 2.32 15.51
C SER A 118 -16.11 2.85 16.84
N ASN A 119 -16.71 3.95 17.33
CA ASN A 119 -16.44 4.68 18.58
C ASN A 119 -15.45 5.84 18.46
N ILE A 120 -15.93 6.96 17.90
CA ILE A 120 -15.51 8.28 18.37
C ILE A 120 -16.35 8.58 19.62
N PRO A 121 -15.77 8.64 20.84
CA PRO A 121 -16.48 9.16 21.99
C PRO A 121 -16.98 10.57 21.65
N PRO A 122 -18.22 10.96 22.01
CA PRO A 122 -18.70 12.30 21.73
C PRO A 122 -17.69 13.31 22.28
N ALA A 123 -17.27 14.24 21.41
CA ALA A 123 -16.38 15.31 21.82
C ALA A 123 -16.98 16.00 23.05
N ARG A 124 -16.25 16.00 24.18
CA ARG A 124 -16.63 16.85 25.32
C ARG A 124 -16.50 18.29 24.83
N LEU A 125 -17.63 18.91 24.53
CA LEU A 125 -17.70 20.36 24.37
C LEU A 125 -17.17 20.99 25.68
N PRO A 126 -16.30 22.01 25.63
CA PRO A 126 -15.91 22.73 26.82
C PRO A 126 -17.16 23.35 27.46
N ILE A 127 -17.38 23.08 28.74
CA ILE A 127 -18.39 23.78 29.54
C ILE A 127 -17.89 25.22 29.70
N ASN A 128 -18.64 26.18 29.15
CA ASN A 128 -18.37 27.61 29.33
C ASN A 128 -18.75 28.01 30.76
N ASP A 129 -17.82 27.90 31.70
CA ASP A 129 -17.87 28.66 32.95
C ASP A 129 -16.85 29.79 32.86
N VAL A 130 -17.31 30.96 32.39
CA VAL A 130 -16.56 32.22 32.49
C VAL A 130 -17.15 33.02 33.64
N PRO A 131 -16.40 33.26 34.74
CA PRO A 131 -16.78 34.28 35.70
C PRO A 131 -16.34 35.65 35.15
N HIS A 132 -17.29 36.57 34.98
CA HIS A 132 -17.00 37.97 34.70
C HIS A 132 -16.32 38.62 35.91
N GLY A 133 -14.99 38.76 35.86
CA GLY A 133 -14.21 39.58 36.78
C GLY A 133 -13.76 40.86 36.09
N HIS A 134 -14.37 41.99 36.47
CA HIS A 134 -13.90 43.33 36.09
C HIS A 134 -12.47 43.55 36.60
N ALA A 135 -11.54 43.86 35.70
CA ALA A 135 -10.23 44.41 36.05
C ALA A 135 -10.05 45.75 35.32
N VAL A 136 -9.82 46.77 36.12
CA VAL A 136 -9.75 48.20 35.77
C VAL A 136 -8.48 48.50 34.96
N ASP A 137 -8.66 49.32 33.94
CA ASP A 137 -7.65 49.90 33.06
C ASP A 137 -6.80 50.95 33.79
N GLN A 138 -5.47 50.74 33.81
CA GLN A 138 -4.42 51.75 33.99
C GLN A 138 -3.05 51.05 33.96
N ASP A 139 -2.21 51.29 32.95
CA ASP A 139 -1.15 52.29 33.10
C ASP A 139 -0.34 52.55 31.81
N ARG A 140 0.24 53.75 31.78
CA ARG A 140 0.73 54.53 30.64
C ARG A 140 2.06 54.05 30.02
N CYS A 141 2.14 54.16 28.69
CA CYS A 141 3.39 54.15 27.93
C CYS A 141 4.26 55.39 28.26
N HIS A 142 5.54 55.17 28.59
CA HIS A 142 6.61 56.16 28.42
C HIS A 142 7.79 55.48 27.74
N GLY A 143 8.01 55.80 26.46
CA GLY A 143 9.21 55.44 25.71
C GLY A 143 9.95 56.72 25.32
N THR A 144 11.20 56.82 25.76
CA THR A 144 12.23 57.75 25.26
C THR A 144 12.76 57.33 23.91
#